data_AF-A0A9P6IDN5-F1
#
_entry.id   AF-A0A9P6IDN5-F1
#
_cell.length_a   1.000
_cell.length_b   1.000
_cell.length_c   1.000
_cell.angle_alpha   90.00
_cell.angle_beta   90.00
_cell.angle_gamma   90.00
#
_symmetry.space_group_name_H-M   'P 1'
#
loop_
_entity.id
_entity.type
_entity.pdbx_description
1 polymer ?
#
loop_
_entity_poly.entity_id
_entity_poly.type
_entity_poly.pdbx_seq_one_letter_code
_entity_poly.pdbx_strand_id
1 'polypeptide(L)'
;MQIDRSASVCPPRRAMFGLDGMARGRGKLHHRGGGSVHADASNFASGVTKEQAYEQVLLQAEGLLYEQRNWVCNLSNTASLLWHAYHSLPAPSTSVNWAGFYVLDPSAPPSKPSLILGPFQGKVACQTIPFGRGVCGAAASTRQTQLVPDVHAFPGHIACDGDSRSEIVVPVVAADGRLVAIIDVDCAEVDGFDEVDRAWLEKLAALLARSSDW
;
A
#
# COMPACT_ATOMS: atom_id res chain seq x y z
N MET A 1 20.76 -16.96 49.88
CA MET A 1 21.08 -17.41 48.52
C MET A 1 20.26 -18.65 48.25
N GLN A 2 19.08 -18.48 47.65
CA GLN A 2 18.24 -19.58 47.16
C GLN A 2 17.40 -18.98 46.02
N ILE A 3 17.66 -19.48 44.81
CA ILE A 3 16.93 -19.14 43.59
C ILE A 3 15.90 -20.25 43.44
N ASP A 4 14.62 -19.90 43.54
CA ASP A 4 13.52 -20.77 43.14
C ASP A 4 13.18 -20.48 41.67
N ARG A 5 13.16 -21.53 40.85
CA ARG A 5 12.81 -21.51 39.43
C ARG A 5 11.41 -22.09 39.30
N SER A 6 10.40 -21.26 39.08
CA SER A 6 9.11 -21.71 38.56
C SER A 6 8.78 -20.96 37.27
N ALA A 7 8.86 -21.72 36.17
CA ALA A 7 8.42 -21.31 34.85
C ALA A 7 6.89 -21.39 34.78
N SER A 8 6.23 -20.29 34.42
CA SER A 8 4.79 -20.27 34.18
C SER A 8 4.48 -20.82 32.78
N VAL A 9 3.87 -22.00 32.75
CA VAL A 9 3.29 -22.64 31.56
C VAL A 9 1.92 -22.02 31.29
N CYS A 10 1.73 -21.44 30.11
CA CYS A 10 0.43 -20.95 29.65
C CYS A 10 -0.34 -22.11 28.96
N PRO A 11 -1.62 -22.38 29.30
CA PRO A 11 -2.35 -23.53 28.75
C PRO A 11 -2.96 -23.25 27.37
N PRO A 12 -3.21 -24.28 26.53
CA PRO A 12 -3.83 -24.10 25.22
C PRO A 12 -5.35 -23.91 25.36
N ARG A 13 -5.91 -22.93 24.66
CA ARG A 13 -7.37 -22.78 24.54
C ARG A 13 -7.92 -23.76 23.50
N ARG A 14 -8.82 -24.63 23.95
CA ARG A 14 -9.63 -25.55 23.15
C ARG A 14 -10.57 -24.78 22.22
N ALA A 15 -10.64 -25.24 20.98
CA ALA A 15 -11.68 -24.94 20.01
C ALA A 15 -13.00 -25.62 20.40
N MET A 16 -14.12 -24.91 20.24
CA MET A 16 -15.42 -25.49 19.93
C MET A 16 -16.24 -24.43 19.20
N PHE A 17 -16.44 -24.63 17.90
CA PHE A 17 -17.72 -24.51 17.20
C PHE A 17 -17.51 -25.05 15.78
N GLY A 18 -18.07 -26.22 15.53
CA GLY A 18 -18.23 -26.77 14.19
C GLY A 18 -19.60 -26.41 13.67
N LEU A 19 -19.65 -25.87 12.45
CA LEU A 19 -20.74 -26.09 11.51
C LEU A 19 -20.13 -26.18 10.11
N ASP A 20 -20.41 -27.30 9.47
CA ASP A 20 -19.99 -27.69 8.12
C ASP A 20 -20.50 -26.73 7.04
N GLY A 21 -19.72 -26.62 5.96
CA GLY A 21 -20.25 -26.21 4.66
C GLY A 21 -19.29 -25.40 3.79
N MET A 22 -18.75 -26.04 2.75
CA MET A 22 -17.98 -25.46 1.63
C MET A 22 -16.54 -25.02 1.93
N ALA A 23 -15.66 -26.01 2.04
CA ALA A 23 -14.25 -25.82 1.74
C ALA A 23 -14.06 -25.45 0.25
N ARG A 24 -13.95 -24.16 -0.06
CA ARG A 24 -13.26 -23.71 -1.27
C ARG A 24 -11.77 -23.71 -0.95
N GLY A 25 -11.03 -24.63 -1.58
CA GLY A 25 -9.59 -24.75 -1.43
C GLY A 25 -8.90 -23.44 -1.81
N ARG A 26 -8.36 -22.73 -0.81
CA ARG A 26 -7.40 -21.66 -1.01
C ARG A 26 -6.02 -22.32 -1.10
N GLY A 27 -5.43 -22.23 -2.27
CA GLY A 27 -4.16 -22.88 -2.58
C GLY A 27 -3.06 -22.39 -1.65
N LYS A 28 -2.46 -23.32 -0.89
CA LYS A 28 -1.03 -23.23 -0.60
C LYS A 28 -0.33 -23.13 -1.96
N LEU A 29 0.57 -22.16 -2.14
CA LEU A 29 1.56 -22.23 -3.22
C LEU A 29 2.29 -23.57 -3.07
N HIS A 30 1.85 -24.57 -3.83
CA HIS A 30 2.58 -25.82 -3.96
C HIS A 30 3.79 -25.53 -4.82
N HIS A 31 4.97 -25.55 -4.20
CA HIS A 31 6.24 -25.60 -4.90
C HIS A 31 6.25 -26.80 -5.86
N ARG A 32 6.00 -26.53 -7.14
CA ARG A 32 6.33 -27.45 -8.24
C ARG A 32 7.62 -26.97 -8.89
N GLY A 33 8.72 -27.62 -8.54
CA GLY A 33 9.80 -28.03 -9.47
C GLY A 33 10.41 -27.00 -10.45
N GLY A 34 10.46 -25.72 -10.08
CA GLY A 34 11.14 -24.64 -10.79
C GLY A 34 10.99 -23.40 -9.91
N GLY A 35 11.98 -23.14 -9.05
CA GLY A 35 11.82 -22.27 -7.89
C GLY A 35 11.54 -20.82 -8.28
N SER A 36 10.27 -20.43 -8.23
CA SER A 36 9.90 -19.01 -8.29
C SER A 36 10.53 -18.29 -7.11
N VAL A 37 11.22 -17.18 -7.41
CA VAL A 37 11.85 -16.30 -6.43
C VAL A 37 10.92 -15.12 -6.13
N HIS A 38 11.09 -14.45 -4.98
CA HIS A 38 10.23 -13.34 -4.59
C HIS A 38 10.15 -12.22 -5.65
N ALA A 39 11.25 -11.97 -6.37
CA ALA A 39 11.29 -10.98 -7.45
C ALA A 39 10.36 -11.32 -8.63
N ASP A 40 9.98 -12.59 -8.81
CA ASP A 40 9.04 -12.98 -9.88
C ASP A 40 7.63 -12.42 -9.65
N ALA A 41 7.29 -12.05 -8.42
CA ALA A 41 6.01 -11.42 -8.09
C ALA A 41 5.82 -10.09 -8.85
N SER A 42 6.92 -9.37 -9.13
CA SER A 42 6.93 -8.11 -9.87
C SER A 42 7.21 -8.28 -11.37
N ASN A 43 7.25 -9.51 -11.89
CA ASN A 43 7.36 -9.75 -13.32
C ASN A 43 5.96 -9.72 -13.96
N PHE A 44 5.66 -8.64 -14.67
CA PHE A 44 4.41 -8.49 -15.42
C PHE A 44 4.63 -8.87 -16.88
N ALA A 45 3.65 -9.58 -17.46
CA ALA A 45 3.70 -9.91 -18.88
C ALA A 45 3.52 -8.64 -19.73
N SER A 46 4.14 -8.60 -20.91
CA SER A 46 3.93 -7.49 -21.84
C SER A 46 2.51 -7.52 -22.41
N GLY A 47 1.93 -6.34 -22.62
CA GLY A 47 0.61 -6.20 -23.26
C GLY A 47 -0.58 -6.56 -22.37
N VAL A 48 -0.39 -6.67 -21.05
CA VAL A 48 -1.50 -6.80 -20.10
C VAL A 48 -2.32 -5.50 -20.05
N THR A 49 -3.61 -5.65 -19.80
CA THR A 49 -4.49 -4.51 -19.48
C THR A 49 -4.19 -3.96 -18.08
N LYS A 50 -4.59 -2.72 -17.83
CA LYS A 50 -4.46 -2.07 -16.50
C LYS A 50 -5.15 -2.91 -15.41
N GLU A 51 -6.33 -3.44 -15.69
CA GLU A 51 -7.08 -4.31 -14.78
C GLU A 51 -6.33 -5.61 -14.47
N GLN A 52 -5.73 -6.26 -15.48
CA GLN A 52 -4.94 -7.48 -15.28
C GLN A 52 -3.68 -7.23 -14.46
N ALA A 53 -3.00 -6.10 -14.71
CA ALA A 53 -1.84 -5.69 -13.90
C ALA A 53 -2.25 -5.50 -12.43
N TYR A 54 -3.36 -4.81 -12.16
CA TYR A 54 -3.87 -4.64 -10.79
C TYR A 54 -4.35 -5.93 -10.14
N GLU A 55 -5.00 -6.82 -10.90
CA GLU A 55 -5.40 -8.14 -10.40
C GLU A 55 -4.16 -8.93 -9.95
N GLN A 56 -3.09 -8.90 -10.75
CA GLN A 56 -1.81 -9.49 -10.36
C GLN A 56 -1.20 -8.80 -9.14
N VAL A 57 -1.17 -7.46 -9.07
CA VAL A 57 -0.68 -6.72 -7.89
C VAL A 57 -1.40 -7.19 -6.63
N LEU A 58 -2.74 -7.26 -6.66
CA LEU A 58 -3.52 -7.65 -5.50
C LEU A 58 -3.26 -9.10 -5.09
N LEU A 59 -3.23 -10.02 -6.06
CA LEU A 59 -2.93 -11.44 -5.80
C LEU A 59 -1.53 -11.64 -5.21
N GLN A 60 -0.52 -10.96 -5.76
CA GLN A 60 0.86 -11.05 -5.28
C GLN A 60 1.02 -10.39 -3.91
N ALA A 61 0.37 -9.25 -3.68
CA ALA A 61 0.34 -8.62 -2.36
C ALA A 61 -0.32 -9.55 -1.32
N GLU A 62 -1.43 -10.21 -1.63
CA GLU A 62 -2.05 -11.17 -0.71
C GLU A 62 -1.10 -12.32 -0.32
N GLY A 63 -0.31 -12.82 -1.28
CA GLY A 63 0.69 -13.85 -1.03
C GLY A 63 1.86 -13.36 -0.19
N LEU A 64 2.43 -12.20 -0.52
CA LEU A 64 3.59 -11.62 0.17
C LEU A 64 3.27 -11.18 1.61
N LEU A 65 2.04 -10.72 1.84
CA LEU A 65 1.57 -10.23 3.14
C LEU A 65 1.00 -11.36 4.01
N TYR A 66 0.89 -12.59 3.49
CA TYR A 66 0.38 -13.73 4.24
C TYR A 66 1.31 -14.07 5.42
N GLU A 67 0.77 -14.09 6.64
CA GLU A 67 1.51 -14.30 7.89
C GLU A 67 2.63 -13.28 8.20
N GLN A 68 2.75 -12.21 7.39
CA GLN A 68 3.64 -11.07 7.66
C GLN A 68 2.82 -9.87 8.15
N ARG A 69 3.16 -9.36 9.33
CA ARG A 69 2.44 -8.25 9.99
C ARG A 69 3.22 -6.94 10.06
N ASN A 70 4.53 -6.97 9.81
CA ASN A 70 5.37 -5.79 9.86
C ASN A 70 5.01 -4.83 8.71
N TRP A 71 4.48 -3.66 9.05
CA TRP A 71 4.04 -2.67 8.07
C TRP A 71 5.18 -2.23 7.14
N VAL A 72 6.41 -2.04 7.64
CA VAL A 72 7.55 -1.63 6.80
C VAL A 72 7.82 -2.67 5.71
N CYS A 73 7.83 -3.95 6.07
CA CYS A 73 8.02 -5.06 5.13
C CYS A 73 6.91 -5.08 4.06
N ASN A 74 5.65 -5.02 4.52
CA ASN A 74 4.47 -5.06 3.65
C ASN A 74 4.44 -3.87 2.68
N LEU A 75 4.68 -2.66 3.18
CA LEU A 75 4.70 -1.44 2.37
C LEU A 75 5.89 -1.44 1.40
N SER A 76 7.08 -1.89 1.82
CA SER A 76 8.26 -1.96 0.93
C SER A 76 8.03 -2.86 -0.29
N ASN A 77 7.50 -4.06 -0.07
CA ASN A 77 7.19 -4.99 -1.17
C ASN A 77 6.04 -4.46 -2.05
N THR A 78 5.04 -3.84 -1.43
CA THR A 78 3.90 -3.28 -2.19
C THR A 78 4.32 -2.09 -3.05
N ALA A 79 5.23 -1.23 -2.57
CA ALA A 79 5.78 -0.13 -3.37
C ALA A 79 6.52 -0.67 -4.60
N SER A 80 7.30 -1.74 -4.43
CA SER A 80 7.97 -2.43 -5.55
C SER A 80 6.97 -3.03 -6.54
N LEU A 81 5.92 -3.71 -6.07
CA LEU A 81 4.87 -4.25 -6.93
C LEU A 81 4.18 -3.16 -7.76
N LEU A 82 3.77 -2.05 -7.14
CA LEU A 82 3.14 -0.93 -7.84
C LEU A 82 4.07 -0.32 -8.87
N TRP A 83 5.33 -0.05 -8.50
CA TRP A 83 6.33 0.50 -9.41
C TRP A 83 6.47 -0.34 -10.68
N HIS A 84 6.69 -1.64 -10.53
CA HIS A 84 6.84 -2.54 -11.68
C HIS A 84 5.54 -2.75 -12.46
N ALA A 85 4.38 -2.71 -11.80
CA ALA A 85 3.08 -2.80 -12.47
C ALA A 85 2.89 -1.61 -13.41
N TYR A 86 3.06 -0.38 -12.93
CA TYR A 86 2.90 0.83 -13.74
C TYR A 86 3.89 0.88 -14.90
N HIS A 87 5.16 0.51 -14.67
CA HIS A 87 6.17 0.45 -15.73
C HIS A 87 5.96 -0.68 -16.75
N SER A 88 5.03 -1.61 -16.50
CA SER A 88 4.63 -2.65 -17.47
C SER A 88 3.48 -2.22 -18.38
N LEU A 89 2.76 -1.16 -18.00
CA LEU A 89 1.61 -0.63 -18.72
C LEU A 89 2.07 0.38 -19.79
N PRO A 90 1.25 0.68 -20.82
CA PRO A 90 1.55 1.76 -21.75
C PRO A 90 1.45 3.14 -21.08
N ALA A 91 1.90 4.18 -21.79
CA ALA A 91 1.63 5.56 -21.39
C ALA A 91 0.11 5.82 -21.27
N PRO A 92 -0.32 6.66 -20.32
CA PRO A 92 0.54 7.48 -19.44
C PRO A 92 1.07 6.73 -18.20
N SER A 93 0.56 5.54 -17.89
CA SER A 93 0.96 4.78 -16.69
C SER A 93 2.44 4.42 -16.62
N THR A 94 3.11 4.19 -17.76
CA THR A 94 4.57 3.95 -17.78
C THR A 94 5.42 5.13 -17.29
N SER A 95 4.83 6.33 -17.21
CA SER A 95 5.51 7.58 -16.84
C SER A 95 5.38 7.88 -15.35
N VAL A 96 4.95 6.90 -14.55
CA VAL A 96 4.99 6.97 -13.08
C VAL A 96 6.42 7.21 -12.59
N ASN A 97 6.63 8.33 -11.91
CA ASN A 97 7.93 8.77 -11.40
C ASN A 97 8.07 8.55 -9.88
N TRP A 98 6.96 8.28 -9.18
CA TRP A 98 6.96 7.94 -7.76
C TRP A 98 5.81 7.00 -7.41
N ALA A 99 6.07 5.98 -6.59
CA ALA A 99 5.04 5.11 -6.04
C ALA A 99 5.42 4.64 -4.64
N GLY A 100 4.59 4.90 -3.64
CA GLY A 100 4.96 4.62 -2.27
C GLY A 100 3.91 5.02 -1.25
N PHE A 101 4.41 5.28 -0.05
CA PHE A 101 3.58 5.48 1.12
C PHE A 101 4.08 6.62 1.99
N TYR A 102 3.14 7.32 2.60
CA TYR A 102 3.36 8.07 3.82
C TYR A 102 2.52 7.45 4.94
N VAL A 103 3.08 7.37 6.15
CA VAL A 103 2.40 6.81 7.32
C VAL A 103 2.07 7.90 8.32
N LEU A 104 1.08 7.68 9.19
CA LEU A 104 0.80 8.63 10.27
C LEU A 104 2.04 8.80 11.15
N ASP A 105 2.49 10.05 11.35
CA ASP A 105 3.65 10.33 12.17
C ASP A 105 3.31 10.18 13.67
N PRO A 106 3.88 9.18 14.38
CA PRO A 106 3.60 8.97 15.79
C PRO A 106 4.21 10.06 16.69
N SER A 107 5.16 10.84 16.17
CA SER A 107 5.82 11.93 16.88
C SER A 107 5.11 13.27 16.72
N ALA A 108 4.14 13.36 15.81
CA ALA A 108 3.35 14.55 15.59
C ALA A 108 2.36 14.78 16.75
N PRO A 109 2.19 16.03 17.23
CA PRO A 109 1.22 16.31 18.26
C PRO A 109 -0.22 16.13 17.73
N PRO A 110 -1.17 15.60 18.53
CA PRO A 110 -2.56 15.38 18.08
C PRO A 110 -3.27 16.64 17.55
N SER A 111 -2.84 17.83 17.98
CA SER A 111 -3.37 19.12 17.51
C SER A 111 -2.85 19.54 16.13
N LYS A 112 -1.79 18.92 15.63
CA LYS A 112 -1.19 19.15 14.30
C LYS A 112 -0.70 17.82 13.73
N PRO A 113 -1.63 16.92 13.34
CA PRO A 113 -1.25 15.64 12.77
C PRO A 113 -0.49 15.83 11.46
N SER A 114 0.50 14.97 11.24
CA SER A 114 1.27 14.92 10.01
C SER A 114 1.47 13.48 9.58
N LEU A 115 1.81 13.32 8.31
CA LEU A 115 2.35 12.10 7.77
C LEU A 115 3.88 12.19 7.76
N ILE A 116 4.55 11.04 7.85
CA ILE A 116 5.99 10.88 7.69
C ILE A 116 6.26 9.89 6.55
N LEU A 117 7.33 10.13 5.79
CA LEU A 117 7.72 9.34 4.62
C LEU A 117 7.93 7.87 5.00
N GLY A 118 7.23 6.97 4.30
CA GLY A 118 7.37 5.52 4.40
C GLY A 118 8.19 4.93 3.26
N PRO A 119 8.12 3.60 3.03
CA PRO A 119 8.75 2.97 1.87
C PRO A 119 8.19 3.47 0.54
N PHE A 120 9.04 3.62 -0.47
CA PHE A 120 8.65 4.08 -1.80
C PHE A 120 9.65 3.62 -2.88
N GLN A 121 9.27 3.80 -4.14
CA GLN A 121 10.13 3.73 -5.32
C GLN A 121 10.04 5.06 -6.07
N GLY A 122 11.19 5.63 -6.45
CA GLY A 122 11.27 6.94 -7.10
C GLY A 122 12.45 7.78 -6.62
N LYS A 123 12.45 9.07 -6.97
CA LYS A 123 13.43 10.06 -6.46
C LYS A 123 13.18 10.39 -4.98
N VAL A 124 14.14 11.08 -4.37
CA VAL A 124 14.00 11.62 -3.00
C VAL A 124 12.77 12.54 -2.90
N ALA A 125 11.96 12.36 -1.87
CA ALA A 125 10.69 13.07 -1.67
C ALA A 125 10.64 13.83 -0.33
N CYS A 126 9.53 14.56 -0.11
CA CYS A 126 9.27 15.30 1.13
C CYS A 126 9.28 14.36 2.35
N GLN A 127 9.92 14.75 3.46
CA GLN A 127 10.01 13.85 4.62
C GLN A 127 8.74 13.83 5.48
N THR A 128 8.02 14.95 5.56
CA THR A 128 6.79 15.08 6.36
C THR A 128 5.74 15.91 5.64
N ILE A 129 4.46 15.59 5.85
CA ILE A 129 3.33 16.27 5.20
C ILE A 129 2.27 16.58 6.25
N PRO A 130 2.01 17.86 6.59
CA PRO A 130 0.91 18.21 7.47
C PRO A 130 -0.45 17.87 6.85
N PHE A 131 -1.40 17.47 7.68
CA PHE A 131 -2.78 17.27 7.22
C PHE A 131 -3.33 18.56 6.60
N GLY A 132 -4.00 18.42 5.45
CA GLY A 132 -4.64 19.50 4.71
C GLY A 132 -3.71 20.27 3.76
N ARG A 133 -2.44 19.85 3.65
CA ARG A 133 -1.45 20.47 2.77
C ARG A 133 -1.16 19.59 1.56
N GLY A 134 -1.34 20.14 0.35
CA GLY A 134 -1.18 19.40 -0.89
C GLY A 134 -2.20 18.27 -1.06
N VAL A 135 -2.02 17.47 -2.11
CA VAL A 135 -2.91 16.36 -2.45
C VAL A 135 -2.86 15.28 -1.35
N CYS A 136 -1.65 14.86 -0.97
CA CYS A 136 -1.42 13.94 0.15
C CYS A 136 -2.10 14.37 1.46
N GLY A 137 -1.91 15.63 1.88
CA GLY A 137 -2.53 16.14 3.11
C GLY A 137 -4.05 16.25 3.01
N ALA A 138 -4.59 16.55 1.82
CA ALA A 138 -6.03 16.56 1.57
C ALA A 138 -6.63 15.15 1.70
N ALA A 139 -5.98 14.13 1.12
CA ALA A 139 -6.37 12.73 1.24
C ALA A 139 -6.40 12.29 2.71
N ALA A 140 -5.35 12.62 3.47
CA ALA A 140 -5.25 12.29 4.89
C ALA A 140 -6.34 12.97 5.74
N SER A 141 -6.69 14.22 5.43
CA SER A 141 -7.69 14.98 6.20
C SER A 141 -9.11 14.51 5.92
N THR A 142 -9.42 14.31 4.64
CA THR A 142 -10.76 13.93 4.19
C THR A 142 -11.03 12.43 4.34
N ARG A 143 -9.96 11.62 4.41
CA ARG A 143 -10.01 10.15 4.28
C ARG A 143 -10.73 9.72 3.01
N GLN A 144 -10.57 10.50 1.95
CA GLN A 144 -11.10 10.23 0.61
C GLN A 144 -9.96 10.22 -0.39
N THR A 145 -10.06 9.31 -1.36
CA THR A 145 -9.11 9.23 -2.46
C THR A 145 -9.12 10.51 -3.27
N GLN A 146 -7.94 11.09 -3.46
CA GLN A 146 -7.72 12.22 -4.36
C GLN A 146 -7.23 11.68 -5.69
N LEU A 147 -7.95 11.98 -6.77
CA LEU A 147 -7.57 11.64 -8.14
C LEU A 147 -7.36 12.97 -8.88
N VAL A 148 -6.11 13.31 -9.14
CA VAL A 148 -5.72 14.64 -9.61
C VAL A 148 -5.14 14.53 -11.03
N PRO A 149 -5.91 14.92 -12.07
CA PRO A 149 -5.48 14.80 -13.46
C PRO A 149 -4.36 15.79 -13.83
N ASP A 150 -4.33 16.97 -13.19
CA ASP A 150 -3.23 17.94 -13.30
C ASP A 150 -2.91 18.53 -11.92
N VAL A 151 -1.74 18.20 -11.37
CA VAL A 151 -1.31 18.68 -10.03
C VAL A 151 -1.12 20.19 -9.98
N HIS A 152 -0.79 20.84 -11.10
CA HIS A 152 -0.67 22.30 -11.14
C HIS A 152 -2.01 23.02 -11.07
N ALA A 153 -3.11 22.32 -11.40
CA ALA A 153 -4.47 22.83 -11.23
C ALA A 153 -5.02 22.62 -9.81
N PHE A 154 -4.34 21.84 -8.96
CA PHE A 154 -4.81 21.53 -7.61
C PHE A 154 -4.59 22.72 -6.65
N PRO A 155 -5.65 23.23 -5.99
CA PRO A 155 -5.52 24.34 -5.05
C PRO A 155 -4.62 24.00 -3.87
N GLY A 156 -3.55 24.80 -3.67
CA GLY A 156 -2.62 24.58 -2.57
C GLY A 156 -1.63 23.43 -2.80
N HIS A 157 -1.38 23.07 -4.07
CA HIS A 157 -0.34 22.13 -4.47
C HIS A 157 1.04 22.53 -3.89
N ILE A 158 1.76 21.53 -3.38
CA ILE A 158 3.14 21.63 -2.89
C ILE A 158 3.92 20.57 -3.66
N ALA A 159 4.64 20.98 -4.70
CA ALA A 159 5.42 20.04 -5.49
C ALA A 159 6.58 19.47 -4.65
N CYS A 160 6.63 18.14 -4.51
CA CYS A 160 7.80 17.44 -3.96
C CYS A 160 8.76 17.01 -5.09
N ASP A 161 8.23 16.48 -6.19
CA ASP A 161 8.95 16.34 -7.48
C ASP A 161 8.41 17.39 -8.47
N GLY A 162 9.29 18.15 -9.11
CA GLY A 162 8.91 19.16 -10.10
C GLY A 162 8.44 18.56 -11.42
N ASP A 163 8.73 17.29 -11.66
CA ASP A 163 8.35 16.57 -12.88
C ASP A 163 6.92 16.00 -12.81
N SER A 164 6.33 15.86 -11.62
CA SER A 164 4.98 15.31 -11.45
C SER A 164 3.92 16.22 -12.09
N ARG A 165 3.03 15.60 -12.87
CA ARG A 165 1.95 16.25 -13.61
C ARG A 165 0.58 15.73 -13.22
N SER A 166 0.44 14.49 -12.77
CA SER A 166 -0.79 13.95 -12.18
C SER A 166 -0.47 13.10 -10.95
N GLU A 167 -1.43 12.94 -10.03
CA GLU A 167 -1.23 12.27 -8.75
C GLU A 167 -2.52 11.54 -8.32
N ILE A 168 -2.37 10.33 -7.79
CA ILE A 168 -3.44 9.62 -7.09
C ILE A 168 -3.01 9.28 -5.67
N VAL A 169 -3.81 9.72 -4.69
CA VAL A 169 -3.58 9.44 -3.27
C VAL A 169 -4.75 8.71 -2.66
N VAL A 170 -4.50 7.52 -2.10
CA VAL A 170 -5.52 6.65 -1.50
C VAL A 170 -5.27 6.48 0.00
N PRO A 171 -6.23 6.85 0.87
CA PRO A 171 -6.08 6.67 2.31
C PRO A 171 -6.16 5.19 2.71
N VAL A 172 -5.22 4.77 3.55
CA VAL A 172 -5.24 3.47 4.24
C VAL A 172 -5.88 3.68 5.61
N VAL A 173 -7.11 3.19 5.76
CA VAL A 173 -7.92 3.37 6.97
C VAL A 173 -8.06 2.02 7.68
N ALA A 174 -7.62 1.96 8.93
CA ALA A 174 -7.74 0.77 9.77
C ALA A 174 -9.20 0.48 10.15
N ALA A 175 -9.46 -0.73 10.66
CA ALA A 175 -10.81 -1.19 11.01
C ALA A 175 -11.50 -0.32 12.09
N ASP A 176 -10.73 0.38 12.93
CA ASP A 176 -11.21 1.34 13.92
C ASP A 176 -11.53 2.73 13.33
N GLY A 177 -11.36 2.91 12.02
CA GLY A 177 -11.60 4.15 11.30
C GLY A 177 -10.42 5.13 11.33
N ARG A 178 -9.29 4.77 11.95
CA ARG A 178 -8.09 5.61 12.00
C ARG A 178 -7.36 5.58 10.66
N LEU A 179 -6.93 6.75 10.17
CA LEU A 179 -5.95 6.81 9.08
C LEU A 179 -4.60 6.34 9.61
N VAL A 180 -4.00 5.35 8.95
CA VAL A 180 -2.71 4.78 9.36
C VAL A 180 -1.62 5.03 8.31
N ALA A 181 -2.01 5.15 7.05
CA ALA A 181 -1.13 5.54 5.95
C ALA A 181 -1.92 6.13 4.79
N ILE A 182 -1.21 6.56 3.75
CA ILE A 182 -1.71 6.80 2.41
C ILE A 182 -0.86 6.02 1.41
N ILE A 183 -1.47 5.54 0.34
CA ILE A 183 -0.80 5.18 -0.91
C ILE A 183 -0.71 6.46 -1.72
N ASP A 184 0.47 6.77 -2.25
CA ASP A 184 0.70 7.92 -3.09
C ASP A 184 1.45 7.48 -4.36
N VAL A 185 0.99 7.95 -5.51
CA VAL A 185 1.55 7.63 -6.82
C VAL A 185 1.50 8.88 -7.70
N ASP A 186 2.68 9.27 -8.19
CA ASP A 186 2.87 10.38 -9.11
C ASP A 186 3.13 9.90 -10.53
N CYS A 187 2.71 10.68 -11.51
CA CYS A 187 3.04 10.49 -12.91
C CYS A 187 3.56 11.78 -13.55
N ALA A 188 4.60 11.67 -14.36
CA ALA A 188 5.19 12.79 -15.11
C ALA A 188 4.34 13.27 -16.30
N GLU A 189 3.20 12.63 -16.54
CA GLU A 189 2.19 13.03 -17.53
C GLU A 189 0.87 13.41 -16.84
N VAL A 190 0.09 14.30 -17.47
CA VAL A 190 -1.28 14.60 -17.03
C VAL A 190 -2.17 13.39 -17.28
N ASP A 191 -3.29 13.30 -16.56
CA ASP A 191 -4.26 12.20 -16.70
C ASP A 191 -3.62 10.80 -16.57
N GLY A 192 -2.57 10.69 -15.74
CA GLY A 192 -1.83 9.43 -15.53
C GLY A 192 -2.65 8.34 -14.85
N PHE A 193 -3.73 8.74 -14.17
CA PHE A 193 -4.59 7.89 -13.39
C PHE A 193 -6.06 8.14 -13.71
N ASP A 194 -6.86 7.09 -13.58
CA ASP A 194 -8.30 7.10 -13.82
C ASP A 194 -9.07 6.36 -12.72
N GLU A 195 -10.36 6.14 -12.94
CA GLU A 195 -11.23 5.45 -11.98
C GLU A 195 -10.90 3.95 -11.82
N VAL A 196 -10.21 3.32 -12.78
CA VAL A 196 -9.67 1.97 -12.63
C VAL A 196 -8.58 1.99 -11.56
N ASP A 197 -7.64 2.94 -11.65
CA ASP A 197 -6.59 3.11 -10.64
C ASP A 197 -7.19 3.33 -9.24
N ARG A 198 -8.17 4.25 -9.11
CA ARG A 198 -8.91 4.47 -7.86
C ARG A 198 -9.47 3.17 -7.30
N ALA A 199 -10.25 2.44 -8.09
CA ALA A 199 -10.96 1.26 -7.61
C ALA A 199 -10.03 0.14 -7.16
N TRP A 200 -8.88 -0.04 -7.82
CA TRP A 200 -7.92 -1.09 -7.46
C TRP A 200 -6.99 -0.70 -6.32
N LEU A 201 -6.51 0.55 -6.28
CA LEU A 201 -5.70 1.06 -5.19
C LEU A 201 -6.50 1.10 -3.88
N GLU A 202 -7.81 1.38 -3.91
CA GLU A 202 -8.68 1.29 -2.72
C GLU A 202 -8.80 -0.14 -2.18
N LYS A 203 -8.86 -1.15 -3.07
CA LYS A 203 -8.82 -2.57 -2.65
C LYS A 203 -7.47 -2.92 -2.02
N LEU A 204 -6.38 -2.43 -2.60
CA LEU A 204 -5.03 -2.63 -2.08
C LEU A 204 -4.85 -1.94 -0.73
N ALA A 205 -5.35 -0.71 -0.57
CA ALA A 205 -5.35 0.02 0.70
C ALA A 205 -6.10 -0.77 1.78
N ALA A 206 -7.28 -1.32 1.45
CA ALA A 206 -8.02 -2.18 2.37
C ALA A 206 -7.26 -3.46 2.73
N LEU A 207 -6.45 -4.02 1.82
CA LEU A 207 -5.57 -5.17 2.10
C LEU A 207 -4.45 -4.80 3.06
N LEU A 208 -3.76 -3.71 2.81
CA LEU A 208 -2.67 -3.22 3.68
C LEU A 208 -3.20 -2.90 5.08
N ALA A 209 -4.36 -2.26 5.17
CA ALA A 209 -4.99 -1.89 6.44
C ALA A 209 -5.19 -3.11 7.35
N ARG A 210 -5.68 -4.23 6.79
CA ARG A 210 -5.94 -5.47 7.55
C ARG A 210 -4.71 -6.36 7.72
N SER A 211 -3.72 -6.25 6.85
CA SER A 211 -2.55 -7.14 6.81
C SER A 211 -1.35 -6.64 7.63
N SER A 212 -1.37 -5.39 8.12
CA SER A 212 -0.25 -4.79 8.84
C SER A 212 -0.60 -4.40 10.27
N ASP A 213 0.41 -4.38 11.14
CA ASP A 213 0.36 -3.84 12.49
C ASP A 213 0.85 -2.39 12.46
N TRP A 214 -0.02 -1.44 12.82
CA TRP A 214 0.17 0.01 12.64
C TRP A 214 0.41 0.76 13.95
#